data_AF-A0A2R6II92-F1
#
_entry.id   AF-A0A2R6II92-F1
#
_cell.length_a   1.000
_cell.length_b   1.000
_cell.length_c   1.000
_cell.angle_alpha   90.00
_cell.angle_beta   90.00
_cell.angle_gamma   90.00
#
_symmetry.space_group_name_H-M   'P 1'
#
loop_
_entity.id
_entity.type
_entity.pdbx_description
1 polymer ?
#
loop_
_entity_poly.entity_id
_entity_poly.type
_entity_poly.pdbx_seq_one_letter_code
_entity_poly.pdbx_strand_id
1 'polypeptide(L)'
;MTSDLDPDRASDATATLPVALTVAGTDSGGGAGVAADLKAMAARGAFGTAAVTAVTAQNTTGVADAHPVPPATLAAQVDAVV
;
A
#
# COMPACT_ATOMS: atom_id res chain seq x y z
N MET A 1 13.65 14.73 43.09
CA MET A 1 12.38 14.49 42.38
C MET A 1 12.68 14.57 40.90
N THR A 2 13.48 13.62 40.42
CA THR A 2 14.10 13.57 39.10
C THR A 2 14.26 12.08 38.80
N SER A 3 13.24 11.46 38.22
CA SER A 3 13.28 10.01 37.93
C SER A 3 12.44 9.59 36.74
N ASP A 4 11.93 10.49 35.91
CA ASP A 4 10.95 10.10 34.88
C ASP A 4 11.42 10.45 33.46
N LEU A 5 12.74 10.51 33.26
CA LEU A 5 13.31 10.23 31.94
C LEU A 5 13.46 8.71 31.87
N ASP A 6 12.41 8.08 31.37
CA ASP A 6 12.43 6.67 30.98
C ASP A 6 13.57 6.42 29.98
N PRO A 7 14.65 5.70 30.37
CA PRO A 7 15.77 5.42 29.50
C PRO A 7 15.41 4.47 28.35
N ASP A 8 14.22 3.85 28.40
CA ASP A 8 13.73 2.90 27.39
C ASP A 8 13.09 3.60 26.17
N ARG A 9 12.95 4.94 26.21
CA ARG A 9 12.49 5.72 25.06
C ARG A 9 13.54 5.91 23.95
N ALA A 10 14.68 5.23 24.07
CA ALA A 10 15.82 5.33 23.15
C ALA A 10 16.27 3.94 22.62
N SER A 11 15.35 3.18 22.04
CA SER A 11 15.67 2.20 20.99
C SER A 11 14.47 2.19 20.02
N ASP A 12 14.60 2.70 18.79
CA ASP A 12 14.95 1.85 17.65
C ASP A 12 15.37 2.72 16.44
N ALA A 13 16.62 3.17 16.45
CA ALA A 13 17.22 3.81 15.29
C ALA A 13 17.74 2.72 14.32
N THR A 14 16.84 2.01 13.63
CA THR A 14 16.96 1.33 12.32
C THR A 14 15.89 0.23 12.07
N ALA A 15 14.71 0.29 12.71
CA ALA A 15 13.58 -0.54 12.28
C ALA A 15 13.26 -0.31 10.79
N THR A 16 13.58 -1.31 9.96
CA THR A 16 13.14 -1.33 8.57
C THR A 16 11.64 -1.64 8.60
N LEU A 17 10.82 -0.73 8.06
CA LEU A 17 9.37 -0.93 8.02
C LEU A 17 9.06 -2.25 7.29
N PRO A 18 8.16 -3.10 7.80
CA PRO A 18 7.68 -4.27 7.05
C PRO A 18 7.17 -3.82 5.68
N VAL A 19 7.58 -4.53 4.62
CA VAL A 19 7.09 -4.28 3.27
C VAL A 19 5.85 -5.12 3.02
N ALA A 20 4.78 -4.51 2.51
CA ALA A 20 3.54 -5.19 2.18
C ALA A 20 3.13 -4.89 0.74
N LEU A 21 2.86 -5.93 -0.05
CA LEU A 21 2.41 -5.82 -1.44
C LEU A 21 0.89 -5.96 -1.53
N THR A 22 0.22 -5.01 -2.17
CA THR A 22 -1.15 -5.21 -2.66
C THR A 22 -1.16 -5.66 -4.12
N VAL A 23 -2.05 -6.59 -4.44
CA VAL A 23 -2.34 -7.01 -5.82
C VAL A 23 -3.82 -6.72 -6.09
N ALA A 24 -4.11 -5.53 -6.62
CA ALA A 24 -5.46 -5.02 -6.73
C ALA A 24 -5.63 -4.08 -7.93
N GLY A 25 -6.89 -3.78 -8.29
CA GLY A 25 -7.21 -2.73 -9.26
C GLY A 25 -7.07 -1.34 -8.66
N THR A 26 -6.98 -0.31 -9.51
CA THR A 26 -7.10 1.08 -9.06
C THR A 26 -8.55 1.40 -8.72
N ASP A 27 -8.76 2.43 -7.90
CA ASP A 27 -10.04 3.12 -7.73
C ASP A 27 -9.76 4.62 -7.82
N SER A 28 -10.31 5.32 -8.82
CA SER A 28 -10.06 6.77 -8.99
C SER A 28 -10.66 7.59 -7.85
N GLY A 29 -11.69 7.08 -7.16
CA GLY A 29 -12.28 7.70 -5.97
C GLY A 29 -11.39 7.61 -4.72
N GLY A 30 -10.38 6.72 -4.73
CA GLY A 30 -9.42 6.54 -3.65
C GLY A 30 -9.98 5.94 -2.36
N GLY A 31 -11.22 5.41 -2.39
CA GLY A 31 -11.89 4.78 -1.26
C GLY A 31 -11.69 3.26 -1.20
N ALA A 32 -11.29 2.64 -2.31
CA ALA A 32 -11.01 1.22 -2.46
C ALA A 32 -9.70 0.95 -3.24
N GLY A 33 -9.46 -0.31 -3.60
CA GLY A 33 -8.35 -0.75 -4.43
C GLY A 33 -6.98 -0.41 -3.85
N VAL A 34 -5.98 -0.31 -4.74
CA VAL A 34 -4.58 -0.04 -4.35
C VAL A 34 -4.44 1.19 -3.44
N ALA A 35 -5.20 2.26 -3.69
CA ALA A 35 -5.12 3.47 -2.88
C ALA A 35 -5.59 3.25 -1.43
N ALA A 36 -6.65 2.48 -1.21
CA ALA A 36 -7.13 2.15 0.12
C ALA A 36 -6.19 1.19 0.85
N ASP A 37 -5.66 0.20 0.14
CA ASP A 37 -4.70 -0.76 0.69
C ASP A 37 -3.44 -0.06 1.18
N LEU A 38 -2.84 0.82 0.35
CA LEU A 38 -1.64 1.57 0.73
C LEU A 38 -1.89 2.49 1.93
N LYS A 39 -3.07 3.12 2.03
CA LYS A 39 -3.46 3.90 3.22
C LYS A 39 -3.55 3.02 4.47
N ALA A 40 -4.12 1.82 4.35
CA ALA A 40 -4.23 0.88 5.45
C ALA A 40 -2.84 0.37 5.88
N MET A 41 -1.96 0.02 4.94
CA MET A 41 -0.58 -0.39 5.21
C MET A 41 0.21 0.71 5.92
N ALA A 42 0.13 1.95 5.42
CA ALA A 42 0.77 3.10 6.05
C ALA A 42 0.24 3.34 7.47
N ALA A 43 -1.08 3.27 7.68
CA ALA A 43 -1.70 3.33 9.01
C ALA A 43 -1.28 2.16 9.92
N ARG A 44 -0.75 1.08 9.33
CA ARG A 44 -0.19 -0.08 10.03
C ARG A 44 1.32 -0.08 10.21
N GLY A 45 2.01 0.99 9.80
CA GLY A 45 3.47 1.08 9.92
C GLY A 45 4.20 0.16 8.94
N ALA A 46 3.56 -0.18 7.82
CA ALA A 46 4.19 -0.93 6.73
C ALA A 46 4.48 0.00 5.53
N PHE A 47 5.58 -0.27 4.84
CA PHE A 47 5.86 0.33 3.53
C PHE A 47 5.06 -0.43 2.47
N GLY A 48 4.03 0.21 1.92
CA GLY A 48 3.16 -0.40 0.92
C GLY A 48 3.76 -0.35 -0.50
N THR A 49 3.73 -1.48 -1.20
CA THR A 49 4.01 -1.62 -2.63
C THR A 49 2.77 -2.13 -3.36
N ALA A 50 2.74 -2.03 -4.69
CA ALA A 50 1.55 -2.38 -5.46
C ALA A 50 1.89 -3.08 -6.79
N ALA A 51 1.07 -4.08 -7.13
CA ALA A 51 0.95 -4.62 -8.47
C ALA A 51 -0.50 -4.44 -8.95
N VAL A 52 -0.68 -3.61 -9.98
CA VAL A 52 -1.99 -3.18 -10.47
C VAL A 52 -2.56 -4.21 -11.43
N THR A 53 -3.76 -4.73 -11.14
CA THR A 53 -4.45 -5.73 -11.98
C THR A 53 -5.33 -5.10 -13.06
N ALA A 54 -5.85 -3.90 -12.80
CA ALA A 54 -6.63 -3.12 -13.76
C ALA A 54 -6.60 -1.64 -13.39
N VAL A 55 -6.61 -0.77 -14.40
CA VAL A 55 -6.88 0.66 -14.22
C VAL A 55 -8.37 0.89 -14.40
N THR A 56 -9.05 1.41 -13.39
CA THR A 56 -10.48 1.72 -13.44
C THR A 56 -10.70 3.23 -13.50
N ALA A 57 -11.74 3.64 -14.24
CA ALA A 57 -12.40 4.92 -14.07
C ALA A 57 -13.59 4.71 -13.13
N GLN A 58 -13.34 4.76 -11.83
CA GLN A 58 -14.31 4.43 -10.77
C GLN A 58 -14.48 5.61 -9.80
N ASN A 59 -15.70 5.77 -9.28
CA ASN A 59 -15.98 6.61 -8.12
C ASN A 59 -17.02 5.93 -7.21
N THR A 60 -17.52 6.64 -6.21
CA THR A 60 -18.46 6.10 -5.21
C THR A 60 -19.83 5.71 -5.75
N THR A 61 -20.19 6.12 -6.97
CA THR A 61 -21.48 5.80 -7.58
C THR A 61 -21.40 4.73 -8.67
N GLY A 62 -20.21 4.32 -9.09
CA GLY A 62 -20.02 3.22 -10.03
C GLY A 62 -18.67 3.21 -10.75
N VAL A 63 -18.55 2.27 -11.68
CA VAL A 63 -17.39 2.09 -12.57
C VAL A 63 -17.81 2.45 -13.99
N ALA A 64 -17.15 3.44 -14.58
CA ALA A 64 -17.40 3.87 -15.95
C ALA A 64 -16.56 3.10 -16.98
N ASP A 65 -15.34 2.72 -16.60
CA ASP A 65 -14.43 1.95 -17.45
C ASP A 65 -13.46 1.12 -16.60
N ALA A 66 -12.96 0.03 -17.18
CA ALA A 66 -11.94 -0.81 -16.59
C ALA A 66 -11.01 -1.37 -17.68
N HIS A 67 -9.73 -1.05 -17.56
CA HIS A 67 -8.68 -1.54 -18.44
C HIS A 67 -7.84 -2.61 -17.72
N PRO A 68 -8.03 -3.91 -18.01
CA PRO A 68 -7.26 -4.97 -17.37
C PRO A 68 -5.80 -4.93 -17.82
N VAL A 69 -4.88 -5.11 -16.86
CA VAL A 69 -3.45 -5.23 -17.13
C VAL A 69 -3.13 -6.65 -17.61
N PRO A 70 -2.38 -6.82 -18.72
CA PRO A 70 -2.00 -8.14 -19.19
C PRO A 70 -1.23 -8.94 -18.12
N PRO A 71 -1.44 -10.27 -18.01
CA PRO A 71 -0.79 -11.09 -16.97
C PRO A 71 0.74 -11.00 -16.96
N ALA A 72 1.38 -10.88 -18.14
CA ALA A 72 2.83 -10.72 -18.23
C ALA A 72 3.31 -9.39 -17.60
N THR A 73 2.54 -8.32 -17.78
CA THR A 73 2.81 -7.02 -17.14
C THR A 73 2.53 -7.07 -15.64
N LEU A 74 1.50 -7.80 -15.20
CA LEU A 74 1.25 -8.01 -13.78
C LEU A 74 2.39 -8.79 -13.11
N ALA A 75 2.87 -9.86 -13.74
CA ALA A 75 4.02 -10.62 -13.27
C ALA A 75 5.27 -9.72 -13.16
N ALA A 76 5.55 -8.92 -14.20
CA ALA A 76 6.67 -7.98 -14.18
C ALA A 76 6.57 -6.93 -13.06
N GLN A 77 5.36 -6.51 -12.66
CA GLN A 77 5.16 -5.62 -11.50
C GLN A 77 5.49 -6.32 -10.19
N VAL A 78 5.07 -7.58 -10.01
CA VAL A 78 5.38 -8.38 -8.83
C VAL A 78 6.89 -8.60 -8.74
N ASP A 79 7.51 -9.09 -9.81
CA ASP A 79 8.96 -9.35 -9.89
C ASP A 79 9.83 -8.10 -9.65
N ALA A 80 9.30 -6.90 -9.89
CA ALA A 80 10.02 -5.65 -9.65
C ALA A 80 10.11 -5.27 -8.16
N VAL A 81 9.30 -5.88 -7.29
CA VAL A 81 9.18 -5.50 -5.87
C VAL A 81 9.34 -6.67 -4.89
N VAL A 82 9.62 -7.87 -5.39
CA VAL A 82 9.94 -9.08 -4.58
C VAL A 82 11.37 -9.55 -4.80
#